data_AF-A0A853BD66-F1
#
_entry.id   AF-A0A853BD66-F1
#
_cell.length_a   1.000
_cell.length_b   1.000
_cell.length_c   1.000
_cell.angle_alpha   90.00
_cell.angle_beta   90.00
_cell.angle_gamma   90.00
#
_symmetry.space_group_name_H-M   'P 1'
#
loop_
_entity.id
_entity.type
_entity.pdbx_description
1 polymer ?
#
loop_
_entity_poly.entity_id
_entity_poly.type
_entity_poly.pdbx_seq_one_letter_code
_entity_poly.pdbx_strand_id
1 'polypeptide(L)'
;MTPRDDEPLDLGATELSGAEEDRIRDEHDLDRPDVFDERNAVDDRAGTRSNLLPEEEHAGSADPEAQAREVLRDSDLRTEVPESAPDTMIERRRPEETT
;
A
#
# COMPACT_ATOMS: atom_id res chain seq x y z
N MET A 1 -35.89 -15.07 -19.71
CA MET A 1 -34.49 -14.85 -19.33
C MET A 1 -34.45 -13.47 -18.68
N THR A 2 -34.64 -13.41 -17.37
CA THR A 2 -34.69 -12.13 -16.64
C THR A 2 -33.25 -11.78 -16.25
N PRO A 3 -32.72 -10.60 -16.57
CA PRO A 3 -31.43 -10.17 -16.03
C PRO A 3 -31.62 -9.98 -14.53
N ARG A 4 -30.87 -10.70 -13.72
CA ARG A 4 -30.74 -10.48 -12.27
C ARG A 4 -29.31 -10.01 -11.99
N ASP A 5 -28.92 -8.92 -12.62
CA ASP A 5 -27.59 -8.30 -12.48
C ASP A 5 -27.70 -6.88 -11.88
N ASP A 6 -28.72 -6.64 -11.05
CA ASP A 6 -28.94 -5.37 -10.32
C ASP A 6 -29.07 -5.60 -8.80
N GLU A 7 -28.60 -6.75 -8.29
CA GLU A 7 -28.40 -6.87 -6.84
C GLU A 7 -27.02 -6.27 -6.54
N PRO A 8 -26.91 -5.12 -5.84
CA PRO A 8 -25.62 -4.57 -5.48
C PRO A 8 -24.87 -5.64 -4.68
N LEU A 9 -23.60 -5.88 -5.04
CA LEU A 9 -22.75 -6.79 -4.29
C LEU A 9 -22.78 -6.36 -2.82
N ASP A 10 -23.21 -7.26 -1.93
CA ASP A 10 -23.08 -7.07 -0.48
C ASP A 10 -21.58 -7.15 -0.16
N LEU A 11 -20.92 -5.98 -0.19
CA LEU A 11 -19.50 -5.85 0.10
C LEU A 11 -19.20 -6.03 1.60
N GLY A 12 -20.21 -6.32 2.42
CA GLY A 12 -20.08 -6.34 3.88
C GLY A 12 -19.78 -4.96 4.44
N ALA A 13 -19.52 -4.88 5.75
CA ALA A 13 -18.97 -3.67 6.34
C ALA A 13 -17.54 -3.47 5.81
N THR A 14 -17.33 -2.40 5.06
CA THR A 14 -15.99 -1.97 4.61
C THR A 14 -15.23 -1.24 5.70
N GLU A 15 -15.91 -0.90 6.81
CA GLU A 15 -15.29 -0.29 7.98
C GLU A 15 -14.97 -1.39 8.99
N LEU A 16 -13.70 -1.45 9.37
CA LEU A 16 -13.22 -2.32 10.41
C LEU A 16 -13.79 -1.88 11.76
N SER A 17 -13.96 -2.83 12.68
CA SER A 17 -14.20 -2.46 14.07
C SER A 17 -12.95 -1.79 14.63
N GLY A 18 -13.08 -0.81 15.53
CA GLY A 18 -11.91 -0.15 16.12
C GLY A 18 -10.91 -1.11 16.80
N ALA A 19 -11.39 -2.21 17.40
CA ALA A 19 -10.51 -3.25 17.96
C ALA A 19 -9.75 -4.05 16.88
N GLU A 20 -10.32 -4.17 15.69
CA GLU A 20 -9.66 -4.79 14.55
C GLU A 20 -8.65 -3.83 13.90
N GLU A 21 -8.99 -2.55 13.79
CA GLU A 21 -8.04 -1.50 13.37
C GLU A 21 -6.82 -1.46 14.31
N ASP A 22 -7.05 -1.43 15.63
CA ASP A 22 -5.98 -1.43 16.63
C ASP A 22 -5.09 -2.67 16.50
N ARG A 23 -5.67 -3.85 16.24
CA ARG A 23 -4.92 -5.09 16.01
C ARG A 23 -4.05 -4.99 14.76
N ILE A 24 -4.61 -4.51 13.64
CA ILE A 24 -3.88 -4.36 12.37
C ILE A 24 -2.74 -3.35 12.54
N ARG A 25 -2.97 -2.25 13.26
CA ARG A 25 -1.93 -1.25 13.54
C ARG A 25 -0.76 -1.84 14.31
N ASP A 26 -1.03 -2.66 15.33
CA ASP A 26 0.03 -3.32 16.11
C ASP A 26 0.75 -4.40 15.29
N GLU A 27 0.01 -5.24 14.56
CA GLU A 27 0.56 -6.32 13.72
C GLU A 27 1.47 -5.80 12.60
N HIS A 28 1.10 -4.68 11.99
CA HIS A 28 1.83 -4.07 10.88
C HIS A 28 2.75 -2.93 11.30
N ASP A 29 2.98 -2.74 12.60
CA ASP A 29 3.86 -1.70 13.14
C ASP A 29 3.50 -0.27 12.66
N LEU A 30 2.23 0.00 12.37
CA LEU A 30 1.76 1.30 11.85
C LEU A 30 1.97 2.45 12.84
N ASP A 31 2.04 2.12 14.12
CA ASP A 31 2.35 3.04 15.23
C ASP A 31 3.85 3.19 15.51
N ARG A 32 4.69 2.40 14.86
CA ARG A 32 6.15 2.36 15.03
C ARG A 32 6.84 2.42 13.66
N PRO A 33 6.79 3.58 12.98
CA PRO A 33 7.28 3.72 11.61
C PRO A 33 8.77 3.40 11.46
N ASP A 34 9.58 3.60 12.51
CA ASP A 34 10.99 3.21 12.56
C ASP A 34 11.20 1.70 12.49
N VAL A 35 10.38 0.92 13.21
CA VAL A 35 10.42 -0.55 13.18
C VAL A 35 9.93 -1.07 11.83
N PHE A 36 8.87 -0.48 11.29
CA PHE A 36 8.36 -0.79 9.96
C PHE A 36 9.43 -0.53 8.88
N ASP A 37 10.09 0.63 8.94
CA ASP A 37 11.15 1.03 8.01
C ASP A 37 12.34 0.07 8.07
N GLU A 38 12.76 -0.34 9.28
CA GLU A 38 13.84 -1.31 9.48
C GLU A 38 13.47 -2.69 8.92
N ARG A 39 12.29 -3.21 9.26
CA ARG A 39 11.81 -4.53 8.79
C ARG A 39 11.75 -4.60 7.27
N ASN A 40 11.32 -3.51 6.65
CA ASN A 40 11.22 -3.39 5.21
C ASN A 40 12.53 -2.88 4.56
N ALA A 41 13.60 -2.59 5.30
CA ALA A 41 14.85 -2.04 4.75
C ALA A 41 14.59 -0.80 3.84
N VAL A 42 13.76 0.13 4.32
CA VAL A 42 13.35 1.33 3.56
C VAL A 42 14.55 2.21 3.24
N ASP A 43 15.45 2.44 4.19
CA ASP A 43 16.64 3.27 3.97
C ASP A 43 17.58 2.69 2.90
N ASP A 44 17.85 1.38 2.96
CA ASP A 44 18.71 0.71 1.97
C ASP A 44 18.10 0.77 0.55
N ARG A 45 16.78 0.58 0.45
CA ARG A 45 16.07 0.63 -0.84
C ARG A 45 15.92 2.07 -1.36
N ALA A 46 15.79 3.05 -0.48
CA ALA A 46 15.63 4.45 -0.84
C ALA A 46 16.82 4.96 -1.66
N GLY A 47 18.06 4.63 -1.28
CA GLY A 47 19.26 5.05 -2.01
C GLY A 47 19.35 4.49 -3.45
N THR A 48 18.76 3.31 -3.71
CA THR A 48 18.67 2.78 -5.08
C THR A 48 17.57 3.48 -5.87
N ARG A 49 16.42 3.72 -5.24
CA ARG A 49 15.23 4.30 -5.88
C ARG A 49 15.35 5.81 -6.10
N SER A 50 16.17 6.51 -5.33
CA SER A 50 16.42 7.95 -5.46
C SER A 50 17.26 8.32 -6.67
N ASN A 51 17.75 7.34 -7.44
CA ASN A 51 18.44 7.60 -8.70
C ASN A 51 17.44 8.07 -9.76
N LEU A 52 17.45 9.37 -10.02
CA LEU A 52 16.56 10.02 -10.98
C LEU A 52 17.04 9.83 -12.42
N LEU A 53 16.08 9.72 -13.34
CA LEU A 53 16.33 9.89 -14.77
C LEU A 53 16.61 11.36 -15.08
N PRO A 54 17.29 11.68 -16.20
CA PRO A 54 17.58 13.06 -16.59
C PRO A 54 16.33 13.95 -16.68
N GLU A 55 15.20 13.39 -17.13
CA GLU A 55 13.92 14.08 -17.21
C GLU A 55 13.36 14.41 -15.82
N GLU A 56 13.59 13.55 -14.83
CA GLU A 56 13.16 13.72 -13.44
C GLU A 56 14.05 14.72 -12.69
N GLU A 57 15.37 14.70 -12.97
CA GLU A 57 16.28 15.74 -12.49
C GLU A 57 15.86 17.13 -13.01
N HIS A 58 15.41 17.20 -14.26
CA HIS A 58 14.91 18.44 -14.86
C HIS A 58 13.59 18.91 -14.24
N ALA A 59 12.68 17.98 -13.93
CA ALA A 59 11.45 18.28 -13.19
C ALA A 59 11.76 18.78 -11.77
N GLY A 60 12.84 18.28 -11.18
CA GLY A 60 13.39 18.72 -9.90
C GLY A 60 12.61 18.15 -8.71
N SER A 61 13.29 17.33 -7.90
CA SER A 61 12.83 16.96 -6.56
C SER A 61 13.70 17.64 -5.52
N ALA A 62 13.09 18.18 -4.46
CA ALA A 62 13.82 18.87 -3.40
C ALA A 62 14.66 17.90 -2.56
N ASP A 63 14.19 16.66 -2.41
CA ASP A 63 14.87 15.57 -1.74
C ASP A 63 14.41 14.23 -2.36
N PRO A 64 15.12 13.74 -3.39
CA PRO A 64 14.78 12.48 -4.05
C PRO A 64 14.81 11.28 -3.10
N GLU A 65 15.65 11.31 -2.06
CA GLU A 65 15.81 10.22 -1.11
C GLU A 65 14.66 10.19 -0.11
N ALA A 66 14.24 11.34 0.42
CA ALA A 66 13.04 11.44 1.24
C ALA A 66 11.79 11.02 0.47
N GLN A 67 11.66 11.45 -0.79
CA GLN A 67 10.57 11.04 -1.66
C GLN A 67 10.57 9.52 -1.89
N ALA A 68 11.74 8.92 -2.14
CA ALA A 68 11.86 7.48 -2.30
C ALA A 68 11.42 6.71 -1.05
N ARG A 69 11.78 7.18 0.16
CA ARG A 69 11.34 6.58 1.43
C ARG A 69 9.82 6.61 1.58
N GLU A 70 9.19 7.74 1.29
CA GLU A 70 7.73 7.89 1.40
C GLU A 70 6.99 6.93 0.46
N VAL A 71 7.43 6.87 -0.80
CA VAL A 71 6.83 5.97 -1.79
C VAL A 71 7.02 4.50 -1.42
N LEU A 72 8.19 4.12 -0.90
CA LEU A 72 8.43 2.76 -0.43
C LEU A 72 7.54 2.39 0.76
N ARG A 73 7.45 3.28 1.76
CA ARG A 73 6.56 3.09 2.92
C ARG A 73 5.12 2.87 2.50
N ASP A 74 4.58 3.75 1.66
CA ASP A 74 3.21 3.63 1.16
C ASP A 74 3.00 2.32 0.37
N SER A 75 3.98 1.94 -0.46
CA SER A 75 3.91 0.70 -1.24
C SER A 75 3.91 -0.55 -0.38
N ASP A 76 4.78 -0.62 0.63
CA ASP A 76 4.85 -1.76 1.54
C ASP A 76 3.58 -1.82 2.39
N LEU A 77 3.08 -0.67 2.88
CA LEU A 77 1.83 -0.57 3.61
C LEU A 77 0.65 -1.13 2.82
N ARG A 78 0.49 -0.73 1.56
CA ARG A 78 -0.59 -1.27 0.69
C ARG A 78 -0.40 -2.73 0.33
N THR A 79 0.83 -3.25 0.41
CA THR A 79 1.12 -4.67 0.20
C THR A 79 0.70 -5.51 1.40
N GLU A 80 0.99 -5.02 2.60
CA GLU A 80 0.71 -5.72 3.85
C GLU A 80 -0.73 -5.54 4.33
N VAL A 81 -1.28 -4.34 4.14
CA VAL A 81 -2.64 -3.95 4.53
C VAL A 81 -3.35 -3.46 3.26
N PRO A 82 -3.91 -4.36 2.44
CA PRO A 82 -4.52 -3.99 1.16
C PRO A 82 -5.67 -2.99 1.28
N GLU A 83 -6.36 -3.01 2.41
CA GLU A 83 -7.42 -2.07 2.80
C GLU A 83 -6.93 -0.66 3.17
N SER A 84 -5.61 -0.46 3.33
CA SER A 84 -5.02 0.86 3.53
C SER A 84 -4.93 1.70 2.26
N ALA A 85 -5.23 1.13 1.09
CA ALA A 85 -5.26 1.89 -0.16
C ALA A 85 -6.56 2.72 -0.25
N PRO A 86 -6.50 4.07 -0.19
CA PRO A 86 -7.70 4.88 -0.38
C PRO A 86 -8.25 4.65 -1.79
N ASP A 87 -9.54 4.34 -1.89
CA ASP A 87 -10.31 4.21 -3.14
C ASP A 87 -9.85 3.13 -4.14
N THR A 88 -9.01 2.16 -3.76
CA THR A 88 -8.57 1.10 -4.68
C THR A 88 -9.16 -0.25 -4.31
N MET A 89 -10.17 -0.73 -5.06
CA MET A 89 -10.57 -2.14 -5.03
C MET A 89 -9.42 -3.00 -5.59
N ILE A 90 -8.60 -3.58 -4.71
CA ILE A 90 -7.58 -4.56 -5.11
C ILE A 90 -8.26 -5.93 -5.23
N GLU A 91 -8.66 -6.31 -6.45
CA GLU A 91 -9.07 -7.70 -6.71
C GLU A 91 -7.85 -8.61 -6.65
N ARG A 92 -7.72 -9.36 -5.55
CA ARG A 92 -6.63 -10.33 -5.35
C ARG A 92 -6.85 -11.54 -6.26
N ARG A 93 -6.31 -11.50 -7.48
CA ARG A 93 -6.18 -12.69 -8.32
C ARG A 93 -5.15 -13.63 -7.72
N ARG A 94 -5.58 -14.83 -7.33
CA ARG A 94 -4.71 -15.91 -6.89
C ARG A 94 -4.04 -16.55 -8.10
N PRO A 95 -2.78 -17.02 -7.97
CA PRO A 95 -2.06 -17.65 -9.07
C PRO A 95 -2.77 -18.89 -9.64
N GLU A 96 -3.63 -19.54 -8.85
CA GLU A 96 -4.48 -20.66 -9.29
C GLU A 96 -5.60 -20.26 -10.28
N GLU A 97 -5.89 -18.96 -10.42
CA GLU A 97 -7.00 -18.44 -11.25
C GLU A 97 -6.55 -18.03 -12.67
N THR A 98 -5.26 -18.14 -12.97
CA THR A 98 -4.72 -17.97 -14.33
C THR A 98 -4.63 -19.34 -15.00
N THR A 99 -5.68 -19.75 -15.72
CA THR A 99 -5.68 -20.92 -16.62
C THR A 99 -5.13 -20.53 -17.99
#